data_AF-A0A972TQV1-F1
#
_entry.id   AF-A0A972TQV1-F1
#
_cell.length_a   1.000
_cell.length_b   1.000
_cell.length_c   1.000
_cell.angle_alpha   90.00
_cell.angle_beta   90.00
_cell.angle_gamma   90.00
#
_symmetry.space_group_name_H-M   'P 1'
#
loop_
_entity.id
_entity.type
_entity.pdbx_description
1 polymer ?
#
loop_
_entity_poly.entity_id
_entity_poly.type
_entity_poly.pdbx_seq_one_letter_code
_entity_poly.pdbx_strand_id
1 'polypeptide(L)' 'MSACVQNFIADLPIDYRTVLIMHDLLGLKNHEIADILECSLDAVKIRLH' A
#
# COMPACT_ATOMS: atom_id res chain seq x y z
N MET A 1 -7.94 -17.40 -9.64
CA MET A 1 -7.02 -16.39 -9.04
C MET A 1 -6.54 -16.95 -7.72
N SER A 2 -5.24 -17.14 -7.60
CA SER A 2 -4.59 -18.06 -6.66
C SER A 2 -4.76 -17.61 -5.20
N ALA A 3 -5.35 -18.46 -4.36
CA ALA A 3 -5.51 -18.23 -2.93
C ALA A 3 -4.20 -17.79 -2.24
N CYS A 4 -3.05 -18.23 -2.77
CA CYS A 4 -1.72 -17.83 -2.30
C CYS A 4 -1.49 -16.32 -2.28
N VAL A 5 -1.98 -15.57 -3.28
CA VAL A 5 -1.75 -14.12 -3.36
C VAL A 5 -2.61 -13.40 -2.32
N GLN A 6 -3.85 -13.84 -2.13
CA GLN A 6 -4.72 -13.26 -1.10
C GLN A 6 -4.23 -13.56 0.31
N ASN A 7 -3.71 -14.77 0.55
CA ASN A 7 -3.14 -15.13 1.84
C ASN A 7 -1.86 -14.34 2.13
N PHE A 8 -1.03 -14.11 1.11
CA PHE A 8 0.16 -13.27 1.22
C PHE A 8 -0.19 -11.80 1.50
N ILE A 9 -1.19 -11.26 0.79
CA ILE A 9 -1.72 -9.90 1.03
C ILE A 9 -2.42 -9.79 2.39
N ALA A 10 -2.98 -10.89 2.91
CA ALA A 10 -3.60 -10.94 4.24
C ALA A 10 -2.56 -11.07 5.36
N ASP A 11 -1.41 -11.68 5.08
CA ASP A 11 -0.27 -11.76 5.99
C ASP A 11 0.50 -10.43 6.04
N LEU A 12 0.42 -9.63 4.97
CA LEU A 12 0.98 -8.29 4.95
C LEU A 12 0.32 -7.39 6.01
N PRO A 13 1.09 -6.51 6.67
CA PRO A 13 0.53 -5.52 7.57
C PRO A 13 -0.48 -4.63 6.84
N ILE A 14 -1.57 -4.30 7.55
CA ILE A 14 -2.69 -3.50 7.02
C ILE A 14 -2.19 -2.20 6.36
N ASP A 15 -1.14 -1.61 6.92
CA ASP A 15 -0.43 -0.44 6.41
C ASP A 15 0.09 -0.57 4.98
N TYR A 16 0.72 -1.70 4.65
CA TYR A 16 1.29 -1.95 3.33
C TYR A 16 0.18 -2.21 2.32
N ARG A 17 -0.80 -3.04 2.71
CA ARG A 17 -1.96 -3.34 1.87
C ARG A 17 -2.77 -2.10 1.54
N THR A 18 -2.95 -1.21 2.51
CA THR A 18 -3.71 0.04 2.33
C THR A 18 -3.02 0.94 1.32
N VAL A 19 -1.70 1.13 1.44
CA VAL A 19 -0.90 1.90 0.47
C VAL A 19 -1.01 1.29 -0.93
N LEU A 20 -0.91 -0.03 -1.05
CA LEU A 20 -0.95 -0.74 -2.33
C LEU A 20 -2.33 -0.61 -3.00
N ILE A 21 -3.40 -0.70 -2.23
CA ILE A 21 -4.77 -0.45 -2.71
C ILE A 21 -4.98 1.02 -3.07
N MET A 22 -4.50 1.97 -2.27
CA MET A 22 -4.62 3.39 -2.58
C MET A 22 -3.88 3.77 -3.86
N HIS A 23 -2.69 3.22 -4.07
CA HIS A 23 -1.92 3.45 -5.28
C HIS A 23 -2.53 2.75 -6.50
N ASP A 24 -2.84 1.46 -6.41
CA ASP A 24 -3.27 0.66 -7.56
C ASP A 24 -4.75 0.87 -7.92
N LEU A 25 -5.61 0.99 -6.91
CA LEU A 25 -7.07 1.02 -7.05
C LEU A 25 -7.61 2.44 -7.16
N LEU A 26 -7.01 3.42 -6.47
CA LEU A 26 -7.38 4.84 -6.59
C LEU A 26 -6.44 5.65 -7.51
N GLY A 27 -5.30 5.09 -7.95
CA GLY A 27 -4.34 5.81 -8.77
C GLY A 27 -3.69 7.00 -8.05
N LEU A 28 -3.72 7.00 -6.70
CA LEU A 28 -3.19 8.10 -5.91
C LEU A 28 -1.67 8.16 -6.03
N LYS A 29 -1.15 9.38 -6.12
CA LYS A 29 0.30 9.61 -6.12
C LYS A 29 0.85 9.36 -4.73
N ASN A 30 2.10 8.91 -4.67
CA ASN A 30 2.79 8.64 -3.41
C ASN A 30 2.74 9.80 -2.40
N HIS A 31 2.68 11.06 -2.87
CA HIS A 31 2.55 12.22 -1.98
C HIS A 31 1.17 12.33 -1.34
N GLU A 32 0.09 12.02 -2.07
CA GLU A 32 -1.27 12.07 -1.54
C GLU A 32 -1.43 10.96 -0.50
N ILE A 33 -0.90 9.78 -0.80
CA ILE A 33 -0.91 8.63 0.11
C ILE A 33 -0.10 8.95 1.38
N ALA A 34 1.06 9.61 1.23
CA ALA A 34 1.88 10.04 2.35
C ALA A 34 1.14 11.04 3.26
N ASP A 35 0.42 11.98 2.67
CA ASP A 35 -0.40 12.96 3.38
C ASP A 35 -1.58 12.29 4.12
N ILE A 36 -2.28 11.36 3.44
CA ILE A 36 -3.43 10.61 4.00
C ILE A 36 -3.00 9.70 5.17
N LEU A 37 -1.85 9.04 5.05
CA LEU A 37 -1.31 8.14 6.09
C LEU A 37 -0.43 8.87 7.11
N GLU A 38 -0.30 10.21 7.01
CA GLU A 38 0.58 11.05 7.84
C GLU A 38 2.01 10.47 7.96
N CYS A 39 2.49 9.88 6.87
CA CYS A 39 3.79 9.21 6.78
C CYS A 39 4.69 9.90 5.76
N SER A 40 5.99 9.65 5.80
CA SER A 40 6.91 10.19 4.81
C SER A 40 6.75 9.51 3.44
N LEU A 41 6.99 10.26 2.36
CA LEU A 41 7.06 9.75 0.99
C LEU A 41 7.96 8.51 0.85
N ASP A 42 9.08 8.49 1.55
CA ASP A 42 10.00 7.35 1.60
C ASP A 42 9.37 6.13 2.27
N ALA A 43 8.59 6.31 3.34
CA ALA A 43 7.87 5.22 3.97
C ALA A 43 6.81 4.62 3.03
N VAL A 44 6.12 5.45 2.24
CA VAL A 44 5.18 5.00 1.21
C VAL A 44 5.90 4.23 0.10
N LYS A 45 7.07 4.72 -0.35
CA LYS A 45 7.89 4.01 -1.35
C LYS A 45 8.41 2.67 -0.85
N ILE A 46 8.90 2.61 0.39
CA ILE A 46 9.33 1.36 1.03
C ILE A 46 8.15 0.40 1.21
N ARG A 47 6.93 0.92 1.40
CA ARG A 47 5.70 0.11 1.49
C ARG A 47 5.19 -0.41 0.15
N LEU A 48 5.59 0.21 -0.97
CA LEU A 48 5.20 -0.20 -2.33
C LEU A 48 6.23 -1.10 -3.03
N HIS A 49 7.43 -1.26 -2.46
CA HIS A 49 8.53 -2.05 -3.01
C HIS A 49 8.62 -3.40 -2.32
#